data_AF-A0A930P915-F1
#
_entry.id   AF-A0A930P915-F1
#
_cell.length_a   1.000
_cell.length_b   1.000
_cell.length_c   1.000
_cell.angle_alpha   90.00
_cell.angle_beta   90.00
_cell.angle_gamma   90.00
#
_symmetry.space_group_name_H-M   'P 1'
#
loop_
_entity.id
_entity.type
_entity.pdbx_description
1 polymer ?
#
loop_
_entity_poly.entity_id
_entity_poly.type
_entity_poly.pdbx_seq_one_letter_code
_entity_poly.pdbx_strand_id
1 'polypeptide(L)'
;MTKLDRHIEILLLENDCVIVPGLGGFVAHHVSARYDEQDGLFLPPYRTLGFNAQLTMNDSLLAQSYVDAYDMSYPEALRQIENEVNEIYHTLENEGFVELSDLGKLATNSEGKLEFEPYESGILTPMYYGLSSFEASQIMELGDDNHATLALSDAQEHKSKLIYIDNSDKENKRLSISLHAVRSVAAAAVFLTAVFLVAFPGSTKNGMSERQIKSGVLYNLFDSSDTSKTSVHFKPLRAIATTDNTPTKDVTDNPSHYWAIVVASHVTELNARTYVQRMQKKGLEDARVYEGIESLKVLYGYYASQHEARKQLNAMSGMTFFKNAWIIEIDK
;
A
#
# COMPACT_ATOMS: atom_id res chain seq x y z
N MET A 1 -8.63 -24.84 17.54
CA MET A 1 -8.33 -24.67 16.11
C MET A 1 -9.32 -25.45 15.28
N THR A 2 -10.34 -24.75 14.80
CA THR A 2 -11.35 -25.27 13.85
C THR A 2 -10.75 -25.34 12.43
N LYS A 3 -11.50 -25.89 11.46
CA LYS A 3 -11.06 -25.84 10.05
C LYS A 3 -11.11 -24.40 9.55
N LEU A 4 -12.14 -23.66 9.93
CA LEU A 4 -12.34 -22.26 9.58
C LEU A 4 -11.16 -21.39 10.01
N ASP A 5 -10.71 -21.48 11.27
CA ASP A 5 -9.57 -20.72 11.79
C ASP A 5 -8.35 -20.90 10.90
N ARG A 6 -8.05 -22.16 10.56
CA ARG A 6 -6.90 -22.54 9.75
C ARG A 6 -6.97 -21.98 8.33
N HIS A 7 -8.13 -22.02 7.70
CA HIS A 7 -8.30 -21.46 6.36
C HIS A 7 -8.15 -19.94 6.36
N ILE A 8 -8.69 -19.25 7.38
CA ILE A 8 -8.52 -17.81 7.54
C ILE A 8 -7.04 -17.47 7.72
N GLU A 9 -6.34 -18.18 8.62
CA GLU A 9 -4.91 -17.99 8.87
C GLU A 9 -4.07 -18.14 7.60
N ILE A 10 -4.27 -19.23 6.85
CA ILE A 10 -3.53 -19.50 5.61
C ILE A 10 -3.78 -18.42 4.57
N LEU A 11 -5.04 -18.00 4.40
CA LEU A 11 -5.39 -17.00 3.40
C LEU A 11 -4.81 -15.62 3.75
N LEU A 12 -4.74 -15.27 5.03
CA LEU A 12 -4.14 -14.02 5.51
C LEU A 12 -2.62 -13.94 5.32
N LEU A 13 -1.94 -15.07 5.01
CA LEU A 13 -0.52 -15.05 4.67
C LEU A 13 -0.25 -14.25 3.38
N GLU A 14 -1.18 -14.32 2.43
CA GLU A 14 -1.03 -13.71 1.09
C GLU A 14 -2.04 -12.59 0.83
N ASN A 15 -3.15 -12.54 1.57
CA ASN A 15 -4.25 -11.60 1.35
C ASN A 15 -4.37 -10.62 2.53
N ASP A 16 -4.76 -9.38 2.22
CA ASP A 16 -5.04 -8.35 3.23
C ASP A 16 -6.48 -8.40 3.76
N CYS A 17 -7.39 -9.12 3.10
CA CYS A 17 -8.77 -9.26 3.53
C CYS A 17 -9.25 -10.69 3.27
N VAL A 18 -9.93 -11.27 4.26
CA VAL A 18 -10.62 -12.56 4.13
C VAL A 18 -12.03 -12.40 4.66
N ILE A 19 -13.02 -12.64 3.80
CA ILE A 19 -14.43 -12.56 4.17
C ILE A 19 -14.97 -13.94 4.52
N VAL A 20 -15.60 -14.04 5.69
CA VAL A 20 -16.29 -15.23 6.19
C VAL A 20 -17.80 -14.99 6.06
N PRO A 21 -18.49 -15.61 5.09
CA PRO A 21 -19.92 -15.45 4.90
C PRO A 21 -20.70 -15.76 6.19
N GLY A 22 -21.57 -14.85 6.60
CA GLY A 22 -22.39 -14.99 7.82
C GLY A 22 -21.70 -14.55 9.13
N LEU A 23 -20.39 -14.28 9.11
CA LEU A 23 -19.64 -13.81 10.28
C LEU A 23 -19.13 -12.37 10.11
N GLY A 24 -18.40 -12.09 9.03
CA GLY A 24 -17.76 -10.80 8.79
C GLY A 24 -16.45 -10.94 8.01
N GLY A 25 -15.66 -9.87 7.96
CA GLY A 25 -14.36 -9.85 7.27
C GLY A 25 -13.20 -9.55 8.21
N PHE A 26 -12.12 -10.31 8.07
CA PHE A 26 -10.84 -10.08 8.72
C PHE A 26 -9.95 -9.26 7.80
N VAL A 27 -9.41 -8.16 8.31
CA VAL A 27 -8.58 -7.21 7.53
C VAL A 27 -7.22 -7.08 8.20
N ALA A 28 -6.17 -7.40 7.47
CA ALA A 28 -4.81 -7.26 7.94
C ALA A 28 -4.30 -5.84 7.70
N HIS A 29 -3.66 -5.26 8.72
CA HIS A 29 -3.11 -3.91 8.69
C HIS A 29 -1.60 -3.96 8.93
N HIS A 30 -0.84 -3.36 8.01
CA HIS A 30 0.60 -3.20 8.18
C HIS A 30 0.93 -2.20 9.29
N VAL A 31 1.81 -2.61 10.19
CA VAL A 31 2.45 -1.75 11.18
C VAL A 31 3.92 -1.64 10.82
N SER A 32 4.37 -0.41 10.59
CA SER A 32 5.75 -0.13 10.21
C SER A 32 6.73 -0.41 11.35
N ALA A 33 7.98 -0.71 10.97
CA ALA A 33 9.08 -0.81 11.91
C ALA A 33 9.20 0.48 12.72
N ARG A 34 9.46 0.36 14.02
CA ARG A 34 9.55 1.50 14.92
C ARG A 34 10.66 1.29 15.94
N TYR A 35 11.18 2.39 16.46
CA TYR A 35 12.03 2.37 17.63
C TYR A 35 11.16 2.56 18.86
N ASP A 36 11.27 1.65 19.82
CA ASP A 36 10.70 1.80 21.14
C ASP A 36 11.72 2.49 22.05
N GLU A 37 11.44 3.74 22.42
CA GLU A 37 12.32 4.53 23.29
C GLU A 37 12.35 4.02 24.73
N GLN A 38 11.27 3.38 25.21
CA GLN A 38 11.22 2.87 26.58
C GLN A 38 12.13 1.66 26.74
N ASP A 39 12.11 0.79 25.74
CA ASP A 39 12.83 -0.48 25.75
C ASP A 39 14.18 -0.41 24.98
N GLY A 40 14.48 0.70 24.31
CA GLY A 40 15.71 0.87 23.53
C GLY A 40 15.81 -0.08 22.31
N LEU A 41 14.66 -0.54 21.82
CA LEU A 41 14.53 -1.66 20.91
C LEU A 41 14.00 -1.22 19.55
N PHE A 42 14.68 -1.64 18.48
CA PHE A 42 14.10 -1.57 17.14
C PHE A 42 13.16 -2.76 16.96
N LEU A 43 11.88 -2.47 16.74
CA LEU A 43 10.85 -3.45 16.49
C LEU A 43 10.65 -3.62 14.97
N PRO A 44 10.59 -4.88 14.48
CA PRO A 44 10.37 -5.14 13.06
C PRO A 44 8.96 -4.71 12.63
N PRO A 45 8.73 -4.54 11.32
CA PRO A 45 7.37 -4.39 10.82
C PRO A 45 6.59 -5.69 11.05
N TYR A 46 5.29 -5.58 11.28
CA TYR A 46 4.38 -6.72 11.41
C TYR A 46 3.02 -6.38 10.82
N ARG A 47 2.11 -7.36 10.74
CA ARG A 47 0.70 -7.13 10.39
C ARG A 47 -0.17 -7.46 11.60
N THR A 48 -1.07 -6.56 11.95
CA THR A 48 -2.13 -6.80 12.94
C THR A 48 -3.45 -7.08 12.23
N LEU A 49 -4.46 -7.56 12.94
CA LEU A 49 -5.76 -7.94 12.38
C LEU A 49 -6.88 -7.06 12.95
N GLY A 50 -7.75 -6.59 12.06
CA GLY A 50 -9.04 -6.00 12.39
C GLY A 50 -10.18 -6.90 11.94
N PHE A 51 -11.37 -6.68 12.51
CA PHE A 51 -12.58 -7.40 12.12
C PHE A 51 -13.72 -6.43 11.83
N ASN A 52 -14.49 -6.73 10.79
CA ASN A 52 -15.69 -5.98 10.44
C ASN A 52 -16.86 -6.92 10.11
N ALA A 53 -17.84 -6.99 11.01
CA ALA A 53 -19.06 -7.79 10.85
C ALA A 53 -19.94 -7.38 9.65
N GLN A 54 -19.80 -6.15 9.14
CA GLN A 54 -20.60 -5.68 7.99
C GLN A 54 -20.09 -6.21 6.64
N LEU A 55 -18.86 -6.76 6.60
CA LEU A 55 -18.32 -7.37 5.40
C LEU A 55 -18.91 -8.77 5.23
N THR A 56 -20.07 -8.83 4.56
CA THR A 56 -20.80 -10.09 4.30
C THR A 56 -20.76 -10.53 2.85
N MET A 57 -20.17 -9.72 1.96
CA MET A 57 -20.06 -10.04 0.54
C MET A 57 -19.06 -11.16 0.32
N ASN A 58 -19.54 -12.33 -0.08
CA ASN A 58 -18.69 -13.48 -0.36
C ASN A 58 -17.82 -13.22 -1.61
N ASP A 59 -16.53 -13.03 -1.42
CA ASP A 59 -15.51 -12.87 -2.47
C ASP A 59 -15.02 -14.22 -3.05
N SER A 60 -15.63 -15.31 -2.61
CA SER A 60 -15.30 -16.70 -2.95
C SER A 60 -13.92 -17.18 -2.49
N LEU A 61 -13.11 -16.35 -1.82
CA LEU A 61 -11.73 -16.70 -1.45
C LEU A 61 -11.71 -17.85 -0.43
N LEU A 62 -12.47 -17.71 0.65
CA LEU A 62 -12.59 -18.74 1.69
C LEU A 62 -13.24 -20.02 1.14
N ALA A 63 -14.32 -19.88 0.38
CA ALA A 63 -15.03 -21.01 -0.19
C ALA A 63 -14.17 -21.80 -1.18
N GLN A 64 -13.37 -21.13 -2.02
CA GLN A 64 -12.41 -21.78 -2.91
C GLN A 64 -11.33 -22.53 -2.13
N SER A 65 -10.83 -21.96 -1.03
CA SER A 65 -9.86 -22.64 -0.17
C SER A 65 -10.38 -23.98 0.39
N TYR A 66 -11.68 -24.07 0.72
CA TYR A 66 -12.32 -25.31 1.15
C TYR A 66 -12.48 -26.32 0.00
N VAL A 67 -12.90 -25.85 -1.18
CA VAL A 67 -13.03 -26.69 -2.39
C VAL A 67 -11.69 -27.35 -2.71
N ASP A 68 -10.62 -26.56 -2.74
CA ASP A 68 -9.28 -27.03 -3.11
C ASP A 68 -8.69 -27.98 -2.04
N ALA A 69 -8.96 -27.74 -0.77
CA ALA A 69 -8.38 -28.53 0.33
C ALA A 69 -9.08 -29.87 0.57
N TYR A 70 -10.39 -29.96 0.30
CA TYR A 70 -11.21 -31.12 0.67
C TYR A 70 -11.87 -31.83 -0.53
N ASP A 71 -11.60 -31.40 -1.77
CA ASP A 71 -12.19 -31.97 -2.99
C ASP A 71 -13.72 -32.04 -2.93
N MET A 72 -14.34 -30.94 -2.48
CA MET A 72 -15.79 -30.82 -2.33
C MET A 72 -16.36 -29.81 -3.33
N SER A 73 -17.67 -29.91 -3.61
CA SER A 73 -18.31 -28.93 -4.49
C SER A 73 -18.45 -27.56 -3.81
N TYR A 74 -18.48 -26.49 -4.61
CA TYR A 74 -18.63 -25.12 -4.09
C TYR A 74 -19.87 -24.95 -3.17
N PRO A 75 -21.07 -25.48 -3.50
CA PRO A 75 -22.21 -25.42 -2.59
C PRO A 75 -22.00 -26.18 -1.28
N GLU A 76 -21.27 -27.29 -1.29
CA GLU A 76 -20.93 -28.03 -0.07
C GLU A 76 -19.95 -27.25 0.80
N ALA A 77 -18.95 -26.60 0.20
CA ALA A 77 -18.02 -25.73 0.92
C ALA A 77 -18.74 -24.59 1.63
N LEU A 78 -19.71 -23.93 0.98
CA LEU A 78 -20.51 -22.89 1.62
C LEU A 78 -21.33 -23.41 2.81
N ARG A 79 -21.95 -24.58 2.68
CA ARG A 79 -22.70 -25.20 3.77
C ARG A 79 -21.80 -25.57 4.94
N GLN A 80 -20.58 -26.03 4.66
CA GLN A 80 -19.60 -26.36 5.69
C GLN A 80 -19.17 -25.10 6.45
N ILE A 81 -18.87 -24.01 5.73
CA ILE A 81 -18.54 -22.70 6.33
C ILE A 81 -19.70 -22.20 7.19
N GLU A 82 -20.94 -22.26 6.67
CA GLU A 82 -22.14 -21.85 7.40
C GLU A 82 -22.31 -22.64 8.72
N ASN A 83 -22.09 -23.96 8.70
CA ASN A 83 -22.15 -24.78 9.90
C ASN A 83 -21.09 -24.37 10.95
N GLU A 84 -19.85 -24.13 10.53
CA GLU A 84 -18.76 -23.72 11.43
C GLU A 84 -19.00 -22.31 12.00
N VAL A 85 -19.58 -21.40 11.20
CA VAL A 85 -20.01 -20.08 11.67
C VAL A 85 -21.14 -20.19 12.70
N ASN A 86 -22.10 -21.10 12.50
CA ASN A 86 -23.15 -21.34 13.49
C ASN A 86 -22.59 -21.90 14.81
N GLU A 87 -21.57 -22.76 14.75
CA GLU A 87 -20.86 -23.25 15.94
C GLU A 87 -20.15 -22.10 16.69
N ILE A 88 -19.56 -21.14 15.96
CA ILE A 88 -19.01 -19.92 16.55
C ILE A 88 -20.08 -19.13 17.30
N TYR A 89 -21.23 -18.88 16.68
CA TYR A 89 -22.32 -18.15 17.34
C TYR A 89 -22.86 -18.88 18.56
N HIS A 90 -23.02 -20.21 18.50
CA HIS A 90 -23.39 -21.00 19.67
C HIS A 90 -22.37 -20.92 20.80
N THR A 91 -21.08 -20.87 20.49
CA THR A 91 -20.02 -20.70 21.49
C THR A 91 -20.09 -19.30 22.11
N LEU A 92 -20.29 -18.26 21.28
CA LEU A 92 -20.46 -16.88 21.73
C LEU A 92 -21.68 -16.72 22.65
N GLU A 93 -22.80 -17.40 22.39
CA GLU A 93 -23.99 -17.36 23.23
C GLU A 93 -23.78 -18.05 24.59
N ASN A 94 -23.05 -19.17 24.62
CA ASN A 94 -22.86 -19.97 25.83
C ASN A 94 -21.70 -19.49 26.72
N GLU A 95 -20.57 -19.12 26.11
CA GLU A 95 -19.32 -18.77 26.79
C GLU A 95 -19.04 -17.25 26.78
N GLY A 96 -19.73 -16.49 25.93
CA GLY A 96 -19.55 -15.04 25.77
C GLY A 96 -18.40 -14.64 24.83
N PHE A 97 -17.49 -15.57 24.51
CA PHE A 97 -16.38 -15.36 23.60
C PHE A 97 -15.97 -16.66 22.89
N VAL A 98 -15.25 -16.53 21.78
CA VAL A 98 -14.57 -17.62 21.09
C VAL A 98 -13.13 -17.20 20.77
N GLU A 99 -12.18 -18.11 20.94
CA GLU A 99 -10.79 -17.90 20.56
C GLU A 99 -10.54 -18.46 19.15
N LEU A 100 -10.06 -17.61 18.26
CA LEU A 100 -9.62 -17.95 16.92
C LEU A 100 -8.10 -18.13 16.96
N SER A 101 -7.65 -19.36 16.74
CA SER A 101 -6.23 -19.74 16.88
C SER A 101 -5.33 -18.86 16.01
N ASP A 102 -4.27 -18.30 16.61
CA ASP A 102 -3.29 -17.42 15.95
C ASP A 102 -3.83 -16.11 15.34
N LEU A 103 -5.13 -15.81 15.54
CA LEU A 103 -5.77 -14.60 15.05
C LEU A 103 -6.15 -13.66 16.19
N GLY A 104 -6.85 -14.16 17.20
CA GLY A 104 -7.34 -13.34 18.32
C GLY A 104 -8.62 -13.89 18.94
N LYS A 105 -9.34 -13.03 19.67
CA LYS A 105 -10.54 -13.37 20.42
C LYS A 105 -11.74 -12.58 19.89
N LEU A 106 -12.81 -13.30 19.57
CA LEU A 106 -14.08 -12.70 19.18
C LEU A 106 -15.04 -12.79 20.37
N ALA A 107 -15.73 -11.70 20.68
CA ALA A 107 -16.67 -11.63 21.79
C ALA A 107 -17.91 -10.83 21.39
N THR A 108 -19.02 -11.05 22.10
CA THR A 108 -20.22 -10.24 21.93
C THR A 108 -20.28 -9.21 23.05
N ASN A 109 -20.39 -7.93 22.69
CA ASN A 109 -20.51 -6.85 23.67
C ASN A 109 -21.93 -6.78 24.27
N SER A 110 -22.15 -5.89 25.24
CA SER A 110 -23.45 -5.72 25.91
C SER A 110 -24.59 -5.27 24.98
N GLU A 111 -24.26 -4.76 23.79
CA GLU A 111 -25.23 -4.32 22.76
C GLU A 111 -25.52 -5.41 21.73
N GLY A 112 -24.95 -6.61 21.89
CA GLY A 112 -25.13 -7.72 20.95
C GLY A 112 -24.28 -7.62 19.68
N LYS A 113 -23.28 -6.72 19.66
CA LYS A 113 -22.35 -6.56 18.53
C LYS A 113 -21.08 -7.37 18.75
N LEU A 114 -20.58 -7.95 17.66
CA LEU A 114 -19.28 -8.63 17.64
C LEU A 114 -18.13 -7.63 17.79
N GLU A 115 -17.26 -7.88 18.76
CA GLU A 115 -15.99 -7.21 18.98
C GLU A 115 -14.85 -8.23 18.85
N PHE A 116 -13.75 -7.79 18.26
CA PHE A 116 -12.58 -8.63 18.01
C PHE A 116 -11.34 -7.99 18.61
N GLU A 117 -10.61 -8.78 19.37
CA GLU A 117 -9.34 -8.42 19.97
C GLU A 117 -8.23 -9.27 19.32
N PRO A 118 -7.38 -8.68 18.45
CA PRO A 118 -6.27 -9.41 17.83
C PRO A 118 -5.18 -9.74 18.85
N TYR A 119 -4.42 -10.80 18.61
CA TYR A 119 -3.21 -11.03 19.40
C TYR A 119 -2.12 -9.99 19.10
N GLU A 120 -1.46 -9.50 20.15
CA GLU A 120 -0.44 -8.46 20.05
C GLU A 120 0.79 -8.86 19.22
N SER A 121 1.06 -10.16 19.12
CA SER A 121 2.12 -10.73 18.27
C SER A 121 1.88 -10.49 16.77
N GLY A 122 0.67 -10.08 16.39
CA GLY A 122 0.26 -9.97 14.99
C GLY A 122 0.07 -11.31 14.32
N ILE A 123 -0.16 -11.26 13.01
CA ILE A 123 -0.36 -12.44 12.16
C ILE A 123 0.94 -12.82 11.44
N LEU A 124 1.09 -14.11 11.16
CA LEU A 124 2.22 -14.62 10.39
C LEU A 124 2.26 -13.95 9.00
N THR A 125 3.38 -13.30 8.69
CA THR A 125 3.56 -12.59 7.42
C THR A 125 4.86 -13.06 6.77
N PRO A 126 4.79 -13.89 5.71
CA PRO A 126 5.98 -14.46 5.07
C PRO A 126 7.04 -13.42 4.64
N MET A 127 6.60 -12.21 4.26
CA MET A 127 7.48 -11.11 3.90
C MET A 127 8.39 -10.63 5.04
N TYR A 128 7.94 -10.77 6.29
CA TYR A 128 8.69 -10.33 7.48
C TYR A 128 9.41 -11.48 8.19
N TYR A 129 9.36 -12.68 7.61
CA TYR A 129 10.03 -13.83 8.17
C TYR A 129 11.53 -13.56 8.35
N GLY A 130 12.03 -13.81 9.56
CA GLY A 130 13.43 -13.60 9.93
C GLY A 130 13.77 -12.18 10.39
N LEU A 131 12.84 -11.23 10.32
CA LEU A 131 13.02 -9.94 10.98
C LEU A 131 12.78 -10.11 12.49
N SER A 132 13.78 -9.77 13.30
CA SER A 132 13.71 -9.83 14.76
C SER A 132 13.94 -8.44 15.34
N SER A 133 13.48 -8.23 16.56
CA SER A 133 13.84 -7.03 17.31
C SER A 133 15.33 -7.06 17.65
N PHE A 134 15.95 -5.89 17.68
CA PHE A 134 17.35 -5.76 18.08
C PHE A 134 17.57 -4.46 18.84
N GLU A 135 18.51 -4.48 19.77
CA GLU A 135 18.96 -3.30 20.51
C GLU A 135 19.93 -2.49 19.65
N ALA A 136 19.80 -1.16 19.66
CA ALA A 136 20.81 -0.29 19.07
C ALA A 136 21.61 0.40 20.16
N SER A 137 22.93 0.25 20.12
CA SER A 137 23.82 1.02 20.99
C SER A 137 23.84 2.47 20.53
N GLN A 138 23.50 3.39 21.43
CA GLN A 138 23.65 4.82 21.18
C GLN A 138 25.13 5.14 20.93
N ILE A 139 25.43 5.78 19.81
CA ILE A 139 26.79 6.28 19.54
C ILE A 139 27.00 7.48 20.45
N MET A 140 27.81 7.32 21.50
CA MET A 140 28.36 8.46 22.23
C MET A 140 29.24 9.25 21.26
N GLU A 141 28.90 10.51 21.00
CA GLU A 141 29.87 11.46 20.45
C GLU A 141 31.03 11.51 21.43
N LEU A 142 32.16 10.91 21.05
CA LEU A 142 33.44 11.18 21.67
C LEU A 142 33.65 12.68 21.46
N GLY A 143 33.49 13.45 22.54
CA GLY A 143 33.95 14.83 22.54
C GLY A 143 35.38 14.85 22.04
N ASP A 144 35.66 15.74 21.09
CA ASP A 144 37.01 16.09 20.70
C ASP A 144 37.82 16.34 21.98
N ASP A 145 38.62 15.35 22.40
CA ASP A 145 39.90 15.52 23.08
C ASP A 145 40.47 14.16 23.52
N ASN A 146 41.73 13.94 23.10
CA ASN A 146 42.71 12.96 23.54
C ASN A 146 42.81 11.63 22.79
N HIS A 147 43.84 11.60 21.93
CA HIS A 147 44.57 10.40 21.53
C HIS A 147 44.96 9.56 22.76
N ALA A 148 44.14 8.58 23.10
CA ALA A 148 44.57 7.46 23.94
C ALA A 148 45.21 6.41 23.04
N THR A 149 46.55 6.37 23.04
CA THR A 149 47.33 5.27 22.48
C THR A 149 47.00 3.99 23.24
N LEU A 150 46.13 3.16 22.69
CA LEU A 150 45.97 1.78 23.15
C LEU A 150 47.02 0.92 22.44
N ALA A 151 48.03 0.53 23.21
CA ALA A 151 49.06 -0.40 22.79
C ALA A 151 48.42 -1.74 22.40
N LEU A 152 48.65 -2.15 21.15
CA LEU A 152 48.36 -3.49 20.66
C LEU A 152 49.38 -4.46 21.25
N SER A 153 48.92 -5.48 21.99
CA SER A 153 49.64 -6.74 22.10
C SER A 153 48.72 -7.90 21.70
N ASP A 154 49.01 -8.43 20.52
CA ASP A 154 48.84 -9.81 20.03
C ASP A 154 47.65 -10.65 20.51
N ALA A 155 46.67 -10.87 19.61
CA ALA A 155 46.38 -12.22 19.07
C ALA A 155 45.27 -12.23 17.98
N GLN A 156 45.67 -12.78 16.82
CA GLN A 156 44.90 -13.47 15.77
C GLN A 156 44.00 -12.71 14.77
N GLU A 157 44.32 -12.93 13.49
CA GLU A 157 43.76 -12.38 12.26
C GLU A 157 42.30 -12.79 11.92
N HIS A 158 41.49 -11.81 11.50
CA HIS A 158 40.70 -11.97 10.28
C HIS A 158 40.52 -10.65 9.53
N LYS A 159 41.11 -10.59 8.32
CA LYS A 159 41.11 -9.45 7.40
C LYS A 159 39.70 -9.16 6.86
N SER A 160 39.30 -7.90 6.95
CA SER A 160 38.63 -7.25 5.81
C SER A 160 39.22 -5.86 5.60
N LYS A 161 39.50 -5.58 4.33
CA LYS A 161 40.42 -4.56 3.82
C LYS A 161 39.75 -3.19 3.82
N LEU A 162 40.05 -2.35 4.80
CA LEU A 162 39.79 -0.90 4.72
C LEU A 162 40.99 -0.22 4.07
N ILE A 163 40.74 0.46 2.94
CA ILE A 163 41.72 1.32 2.28
C ILE A 163 41.80 2.61 3.09
N TYR A 164 42.96 2.87 3.69
CA TYR A 164 43.27 4.17 4.27
C TYR A 164 43.97 5.03 3.21
N ILE A 165 43.43 6.20 2.92
CA ILE A 165 44.17 7.25 2.20
C ILE A 165 44.89 8.06 3.26
N ASP A 166 46.20 7.86 3.32
CA ASP A 166 47.10 8.69 4.11
C ASP A 166 47.24 10.06 3.44
N ASN A 167 47.04 11.11 4.23
CA ASN A 167 47.33 12.47 3.82
C ASN A 167 48.03 13.19 4.99
N SER A 168 49.16 12.64 5.42
CA SER A 168 50.13 13.38 6.21
C SER A 168 51.00 14.23 5.28
N ASP A 169 50.78 15.55 5.30
CA ASP A 169 51.89 16.50 5.38
C ASP A 169 51.35 17.88 5.77
N LYS A 170 51.66 18.28 7.01
CA LYS A 170 51.52 19.65 7.50
C LYS A 170 52.83 20.37 7.20
N GLU A 171 52.81 21.30 6.25
CA GLU A 171 53.52 22.58 6.39
C GLU A 171 53.15 23.53 5.23
N ASN A 172 52.16 24.40 5.46
CA ASN A 172 52.10 25.80 5.01
C ASN A 172 50.71 26.38 5.31
N LYS A 173 50.66 27.38 6.21
CA LYS A 173 49.43 28.14 6.51
C LYS A 173 49.04 29.01 5.31
N ARG A 174 48.09 28.55 4.49
CA ARG A 174 47.28 29.40 3.62
C ARG A 174 45.83 28.92 3.65
N LEU A 175 44.93 29.79 4.13
CA LEU A 175 43.50 29.58 4.04
C LEU A 175 43.06 29.69 2.58
N SER A 176 42.86 28.56 1.91
CA SER A 176 42.14 28.50 0.63
C SER A 176 40.71 28.07 0.90
N ILE A 177 39.81 29.05 0.99
CA ILE A 177 38.37 28.78 1.02
C ILE A 177 37.95 28.46 -0.42
N SER A 178 37.41 27.26 -0.65
CA SER A 178 36.85 26.92 -1.97
C SER A 178 35.59 27.74 -2.21
N LEU A 179 35.64 28.60 -3.24
CA LEU A 179 34.62 29.60 -3.59
C LEU A 179 33.30 29.01 -4.14
N HIS A 180 33.04 27.72 -3.90
CA HIS A 180 31.85 27.02 -4.40
C HIS A 180 30.76 26.82 -3.32
N ALA A 181 31.10 26.96 -2.03
CA ALA A 181 30.14 26.80 -0.92
C ALA A 181 29.38 28.10 -0.55
N VAL A 182 29.81 29.26 -1.03
CA VAL A 182 29.22 30.56 -0.65
C VAL A 182 27.98 30.91 -1.50
N ARG A 183 27.74 30.20 -2.61
CA ARG A 183 26.54 30.43 -3.45
C ARG A 183 25.30 29.67 -2.96
N SER A 184 25.45 28.53 -2.30
CA SER A 184 24.33 27.72 -1.81
C SER A 184 23.74 28.23 -0.49
N VAL A 185 24.53 28.92 0.34
CA VAL A 185 24.07 29.44 1.64
C VAL A 185 23.24 30.72 1.48
N ALA A 186 23.56 31.58 0.51
CA ALA A 186 22.79 32.80 0.25
C ALA A 186 21.38 32.51 -0.29
N ALA A 187 21.21 31.46 -1.11
CA ALA A 187 19.92 31.06 -1.66
C ALA A 187 18.98 30.45 -0.60
N ALA A 188 19.53 29.68 0.35
CA ALA A 188 18.75 29.05 1.42
C ALA A 188 18.19 30.08 2.43
N ALA A 189 18.94 31.14 2.73
CA ALA A 189 18.47 32.23 3.59
C ALA A 189 17.33 33.03 2.95
N VAL A 190 17.41 33.33 1.64
CA VAL A 190 16.34 34.02 0.91
C VAL A 190 15.08 33.14 0.83
N PHE A 191 15.23 31.83 0.60
CA PHE A 191 14.10 30.91 0.53
C PHE A 191 13.37 30.75 1.87
N LEU A 192 14.10 30.64 2.98
CA LEU A 192 13.50 30.59 4.33
C LEU A 192 12.77 31.89 4.70
N THR A 193 13.31 33.05 4.33
CA THR A 193 12.65 34.34 4.57
C THR A 193 11.37 34.53 3.74
N ALA A 194 11.34 34.04 2.49
CA ALA A 194 10.16 34.10 1.65
C ALA A 194 9.04 33.14 2.11
N VAL A 195 9.41 31.93 2.56
CA VAL A 195 8.45 30.95 3.10
C VAL A 195 7.82 31.46 4.41
N PHE A 196 8.60 32.13 5.27
CA PHE A 196 8.08 32.67 6.53
C PHE A 196 7.11 33.85 6.34
N LEU A 197 7.32 34.67 5.30
CA LEU A 197 6.42 35.79 4.96
C LEU A 197 5.11 35.35 4.29
N VAL A 198 5.11 34.22 3.59
CA VAL A 198 3.90 33.67 2.93
C VAL A 198 3.10 32.77 3.86
N ALA A 199 3.75 32.03 4.77
CA ALA A 199 3.08 31.08 5.66
C ALA A 199 2.41 31.72 6.90
N PHE A 200 2.85 32.91 7.33
CA PHE A 200 2.31 33.60 8.50
C PHE A 200 1.84 35.03 8.18
N PRO A 201 0.63 35.23 7.64
CA PRO A 201 0.03 36.55 7.63
C PRO A 201 -0.32 36.94 9.07
N GLY A 202 0.43 37.90 9.63
CA GLY A 202 0.19 38.48 10.95
C GLY A 202 -1.27 38.93 11.08
N SER A 203 -1.97 38.34 12.04
CA SER A 203 -3.40 38.58 12.28
C SER A 203 -3.60 39.87 13.08
N THR A 204 -3.80 40.98 12.38
CA THR A 204 -4.46 42.17 12.96
C THR A 204 -5.97 41.99 12.87
N LYS A 205 -6.66 42.02 14.02
CA LYS A 205 -8.12 41.95 14.12
C LYS A 205 -8.77 43.20 13.50
N ASN A 206 -9.81 43.00 12.67
CA ASN A 206 -11.12 43.66 12.77
C ASN A 206 -12.09 43.24 11.65
N GLY A 207 -13.31 42.81 12.04
CA GLY A 207 -14.57 43.29 11.46
C GLY A 207 -15.11 42.76 10.12
N MET A 208 -16.06 41.82 10.24
CA MET A 208 -17.37 41.75 9.55
C MET A 208 -17.55 41.26 8.09
N SER A 209 -18.35 40.18 8.01
CA SER A 209 -19.51 39.90 7.14
C SER A 209 -19.39 39.16 5.80
N GLU A 210 -20.02 37.97 5.81
CA GLU A 210 -20.78 37.26 4.77
C GLU A 210 -20.13 36.80 3.45
N ARG A 211 -20.10 35.47 3.25
CA ARG A 211 -21.10 34.73 2.44
C ARG A 211 -20.93 33.22 2.61
N GLN A 212 -22.01 32.54 3.00
CA GLN A 212 -22.10 31.08 3.00
C GLN A 212 -22.06 30.55 1.56
N ILE A 213 -21.09 29.70 1.24
CA ILE A 213 -21.19 28.79 0.09
C ILE A 213 -21.51 27.41 0.66
N LYS A 214 -22.80 27.05 0.61
CA LYS A 214 -23.26 25.68 0.75
C LYS A 214 -22.80 24.92 -0.49
N SER A 215 -21.83 24.02 -0.36
CA SER A 215 -21.48 23.07 -1.41
C SER A 215 -22.36 21.84 -1.25
N GLY A 216 -23.48 21.82 -1.98
CA GLY A 216 -24.41 20.70 -2.02
C GLY A 216 -23.99 19.68 -3.06
N VAL A 217 -23.37 18.58 -2.62
CA VAL A 217 -23.36 17.29 -3.36
C VAL A 217 -23.43 16.08 -2.40
N LEU A 218 -23.20 16.21 -1.08
CA LEU A 218 -23.10 15.05 -0.17
C LEU A 218 -24.24 14.85 0.85
N TYR A 219 -25.38 15.55 0.72
CA TYR A 219 -26.47 15.46 1.70
C TYR A 219 -27.76 14.76 1.23
N ASN A 220 -27.80 14.17 0.03
CA ASN A 220 -29.01 13.50 -0.49
C ASN A 220 -28.85 12.00 -0.78
N LEU A 221 -27.85 11.31 -0.21
CA LEU A 221 -27.73 9.84 -0.37
C LEU A 221 -27.96 9.05 0.93
N PHE A 222 -28.24 9.73 2.04
CA PHE A 222 -28.52 9.11 3.35
C PHE A 222 -29.81 9.62 3.98
N ASP A 223 -30.83 9.91 3.17
CA ASP A 223 -32.18 10.04 3.72
C ASP A 223 -33.25 9.74 2.66
N SER A 224 -33.80 8.54 2.71
CA SER A 224 -35.14 8.20 2.25
C SER A 224 -35.43 6.75 2.66
N SER A 225 -35.87 6.60 3.90
CA SER A 225 -36.89 5.62 4.23
C SER A 225 -38.15 5.96 3.43
N ASP A 226 -38.42 5.25 2.33
CA ASP A 226 -39.78 4.83 1.99
C ASP A 226 -39.82 3.95 0.73
N THR A 227 -40.38 2.77 0.91
CA THR A 227 -40.89 1.92 -0.16
C THR A 227 -42.04 2.62 -0.88
N SER A 228 -41.94 2.84 -2.20
CA SER A 228 -42.98 2.46 -3.17
C SER A 228 -42.71 3.02 -4.58
N LYS A 229 -42.77 2.11 -5.56
CA LYS A 229 -43.06 2.34 -6.98
C LYS A 229 -42.18 3.37 -7.72
N THR A 230 -41.43 2.90 -8.73
CA THR A 230 -41.70 3.23 -10.14
C THR A 230 -40.70 2.52 -11.04
N SER A 231 -41.27 1.68 -11.90
CA SER A 231 -40.74 1.07 -13.11
C SER A 231 -40.19 2.09 -14.12
N VAL A 232 -39.38 1.62 -15.07
CA VAL A 232 -39.45 1.86 -16.53
C VAL A 232 -38.06 2.03 -17.17
N HIS A 233 -37.62 0.95 -17.82
CA HIS A 233 -37.31 0.86 -19.26
C HIS A 233 -35.90 1.16 -19.77
N PHE A 234 -35.24 0.06 -20.16
CA PHE A 234 -34.16 0.00 -21.13
C PHE A 234 -34.57 0.47 -22.53
N LYS A 235 -33.66 1.19 -23.20
CA LYS A 235 -33.64 1.34 -24.67
C LYS A 235 -32.23 1.03 -25.19
N PRO A 236 -32.05 0.05 -26.09
CA PRO A 236 -30.80 -0.13 -26.80
C PRO A 236 -30.80 0.77 -28.05
N LEU A 237 -29.64 1.34 -28.40
CA LEU A 237 -29.45 2.01 -29.68
C LEU A 237 -28.55 1.18 -30.60
N ARG A 238 -28.95 1.19 -31.87
CA ARG A 238 -28.65 0.28 -32.96
C ARG A 238 -27.49 0.83 -33.81
N ALA A 239 -26.76 -0.09 -34.42
CA ALA A 239 -25.60 0.13 -35.29
C ALA A 239 -25.85 0.97 -36.55
N ILE A 240 -24.80 1.62 -37.04
CA ILE A 240 -24.61 2.02 -38.44
C ILE A 240 -23.20 1.58 -38.87
N ALA A 241 -23.11 0.90 -40.00
CA ALA A 241 -21.88 0.57 -40.73
C ALA A 241 -21.80 1.43 -42.00
N THR A 242 -20.59 1.85 -42.41
CA THR A 242 -19.93 1.52 -43.70
C THR A 242 -18.69 2.38 -44.02
N THR A 243 -17.57 1.68 -44.25
CA THR A 243 -16.52 1.80 -45.32
C THR A 243 -15.62 3.03 -45.50
N ASP A 244 -14.31 2.73 -45.36
CA ASP A 244 -13.20 2.88 -46.34
C ASP A 244 -12.19 4.05 -46.32
N ASN A 245 -10.92 3.60 -46.29
CA ASN A 245 -9.65 4.11 -46.85
C ASN A 245 -8.71 5.02 -46.00
N THR A 246 -7.59 4.39 -45.61
CA THR A 246 -6.25 4.90 -45.23
C THR A 246 -5.59 5.75 -46.34
N PRO A 247 -4.43 6.46 -46.16
CA PRO A 247 -3.58 6.60 -44.96
C PRO A 247 -3.09 8.04 -44.66
N THR A 248 -2.79 8.35 -43.40
CA THR A 248 -1.80 9.42 -43.08
C THR A 248 -1.25 9.27 -41.66
N LYS A 249 0.08 9.34 -41.54
CA LYS A 249 0.86 9.42 -40.31
C LYS A 249 0.74 10.81 -39.67
N ASP A 250 0.99 10.83 -38.36
CA ASP A 250 1.25 11.96 -37.47
C ASP A 250 0.02 12.73 -36.98
N VAL A 251 -0.48 12.37 -35.78
CA VAL A 251 -0.41 13.15 -34.52
C VAL A 251 -0.91 12.21 -33.40
N THR A 252 -0.23 12.24 -32.26
CA THR A 252 -0.58 11.52 -31.02
C THR A 252 -1.98 11.90 -30.52
N ASP A 253 -3.00 11.15 -30.95
CA ASP A 253 -4.36 11.24 -30.44
C ASP A 253 -4.57 10.05 -29.50
N ASN A 254 -4.71 10.31 -28.19
CA ASN A 254 -5.00 9.26 -27.24
C ASN A 254 -6.44 8.78 -27.51
N PRO A 255 -6.68 7.50 -27.80
CA PRO A 255 -8.03 6.99 -28.04
C PRO A 255 -8.94 7.30 -26.84
N SER A 256 -10.18 7.71 -27.10
CA SER A 256 -11.16 8.13 -26.09
C SER A 256 -11.54 7.03 -25.08
N HIS A 257 -11.23 5.79 -25.43
CA HIS A 257 -11.41 4.59 -24.63
C HIS A 257 -10.26 3.64 -24.98
N TYR A 258 -9.55 3.13 -23.98
CA TYR A 258 -8.53 2.10 -24.19
C TYR A 258 -8.27 1.28 -22.94
N TRP A 259 -7.66 0.13 -23.15
CA TRP A 259 -7.13 -0.72 -22.10
C TRP A 259 -5.63 -0.52 -21.98
N ALA A 260 -5.08 -0.57 -20.77
CA ALA A 260 -3.65 -0.43 -20.52
C ALA A 260 -3.17 -1.42 -19.46
N ILE A 261 -1.88 -1.74 -19.51
CA ILE A 261 -1.23 -2.59 -18.51
C ILE A 261 -0.67 -1.69 -17.40
N VAL A 262 -1.12 -1.88 -16.17
CA VAL A 262 -0.61 -1.20 -14.98
C VAL A 262 0.59 -1.97 -14.46
N VAL A 263 1.76 -1.32 -14.42
CA VAL A 263 3.02 -1.91 -13.93
C VAL A 263 3.42 -1.40 -12.54
N ALA A 264 2.84 -0.28 -12.11
CA ALA A 264 2.94 0.24 -10.74
C ALA A 264 1.72 1.11 -10.41
N SER A 265 1.26 1.11 -9.17
CA SER A 265 0.13 1.92 -8.67
C SER A 265 0.46 2.47 -7.27
N HIS A 266 -0.20 3.54 -6.86
CA HIS A 266 0.04 4.21 -5.56
C HIS A 266 1.49 4.67 -5.39
N VAL A 267 2.08 5.22 -6.46
CA VAL A 267 3.47 5.70 -6.46
C VAL A 267 3.51 7.23 -6.42
N THR A 268 4.51 7.80 -5.73
CA THR A 268 4.78 9.24 -5.79
C THR A 268 5.15 9.65 -7.23
N GLU A 269 4.91 10.90 -7.61
CA GLU A 269 5.25 11.42 -8.94
C GLU A 269 6.73 11.19 -9.32
N LEU A 270 7.66 11.45 -8.40
CA LEU A 270 9.10 11.26 -8.62
C LEU A 270 9.44 9.81 -8.95
N ASN A 271 8.94 8.87 -8.16
CA ASN A 271 9.14 7.43 -8.37
C ASN A 271 8.54 6.96 -9.68
N ALA A 272 7.33 7.43 -10.03
CA ALA A 272 6.68 7.08 -11.27
C ALA A 272 7.47 7.54 -12.50
N ARG A 273 7.96 8.79 -12.49
CA ARG A 273 8.82 9.33 -13.57
C ARG A 273 10.12 8.56 -13.70
N THR A 274 10.76 8.21 -12.58
CA THR A 274 12.00 7.41 -12.56
C THR A 274 11.75 5.99 -13.08
N TYR A 275 10.61 5.39 -12.73
CA TYR A 275 10.22 4.06 -13.19
C TYR A 275 9.96 4.04 -14.70
N VAL A 276 9.24 5.03 -15.23
CA VAL A 276 9.03 5.21 -16.68
C VAL A 276 10.36 5.37 -17.42
N GLN A 277 11.26 6.23 -16.94
CA GLN A 277 12.59 6.41 -17.55
C GLN A 277 13.39 5.11 -17.58
N ARG A 278 13.28 4.27 -16.53
CA ARG A 278 13.96 2.97 -16.47
C ARG A 278 13.39 1.99 -17.49
N MET A 279 12.07 1.97 -17.68
CA MET A 279 11.40 1.16 -18.70
C MET A 279 11.79 1.60 -20.11
N GLN A 280 11.75 2.91 -20.39
CA GLN A 280 12.15 3.46 -21.69
C GLN A 280 13.61 3.16 -22.04
N LYS A 281 14.54 3.25 -21.07
CA LYS A 281 15.94 2.83 -21.25
C LYS A 281 16.10 1.34 -21.58
N LYS A 282 15.10 0.51 -21.28
CA LYS A 282 15.06 -0.92 -21.60
C LYS A 282 14.29 -1.22 -22.89
N GLY A 283 13.92 -0.19 -23.66
CA GLY A 283 13.20 -0.31 -24.93
C GLY A 283 11.68 -0.40 -24.79
N LEU A 284 11.14 -0.14 -23.59
CA LEU A 284 9.69 -0.12 -23.32
C LEU A 284 9.19 1.33 -23.42
N GLU A 285 9.07 1.83 -24.65
CA GLU A 285 8.81 3.25 -24.93
C GLU A 285 7.38 3.70 -24.56
N ASP A 286 6.41 2.79 -24.61
CA ASP A 286 4.99 3.06 -24.31
C ASP A 286 4.68 3.21 -22.81
N ALA A 287 5.70 3.18 -21.95
CA ALA A 287 5.56 3.41 -20.52
C ALA A 287 5.25 4.89 -20.24
N ARG A 288 4.22 5.15 -19.43
CA ARG A 288 3.77 6.51 -19.09
C ARG A 288 3.22 6.61 -17.68
N VAL A 289 3.26 7.82 -17.14
CA VAL A 289 2.58 8.14 -15.88
C VAL A 289 1.11 8.45 -16.18
N TYR A 290 0.21 7.89 -15.38
CA TYR A 290 -1.22 8.18 -15.40
C TYR A 290 -1.65 8.68 -14.03
N GLU A 291 -2.24 9.87 -14.00
CA GLU A 291 -2.78 10.48 -12.79
C GLU A 291 -4.28 10.13 -12.71
N GLY A 292 -4.59 9.06 -11.97
CA GLY A 292 -5.97 8.69 -11.67
C GLY A 292 -6.51 9.45 -10.47
N ILE A 293 -7.83 9.44 -10.30
CA ILE A 293 -8.55 10.14 -9.21
C ILE A 293 -8.02 9.74 -7.83
N GLU A 294 -7.72 8.46 -7.62
CA GLU A 294 -7.34 7.90 -6.32
C GLU A 294 -5.82 7.76 -6.15
N SER A 295 -5.09 7.56 -7.24
CA SER A 295 -3.65 7.37 -7.20
C SER A 295 -2.96 7.51 -8.55
N LEU A 296 -1.68 7.88 -8.47
CA LEU A 296 -0.78 7.95 -9.60
C LEU A 296 -0.23 6.55 -9.93
N LYS A 297 -0.28 6.20 -11.22
CA LYS A 297 0.04 4.88 -11.77
C LYS A 297 1.07 4.99 -12.87
N VAL A 298 1.75 3.88 -13.16
CA VAL A 298 2.57 3.72 -14.37
C VAL A 298 1.86 2.72 -15.27
N LEU A 299 1.51 3.16 -16.48
CA LEU A 299 0.84 2.38 -17.49
C LEU A 299 1.80 2.03 -18.62
N TYR A 300 1.53 0.93 -19.31
CA TYR A 300 2.23 0.51 -20.51
C TYR A 300 1.23 0.13 -21.61
N GLY A 301 1.46 0.66 -22.81
CA GLY A 301 0.69 0.36 -24.02
C GLY A 301 -0.71 1.00 -24.07
N TYR A 302 -1.32 0.89 -25.23
CA TYR A 302 -2.72 1.23 -25.51
C TYR A 302 -3.32 0.06 -26.28
N TYR A 303 -4.39 -0.52 -25.76
CA TYR A 303 -5.00 -1.71 -26.33
C TYR A 303 -6.48 -1.44 -26.61
N ALA A 304 -6.97 -1.92 -27.74
CA ALA A 304 -8.35 -1.70 -28.14
C ALA A 304 -9.34 -2.56 -27.33
N SER A 305 -8.85 -3.62 -26.67
CA SER A 305 -9.66 -4.51 -25.84
C SER A 305 -8.87 -5.10 -24.68
N GLN A 306 -9.59 -5.50 -23.62
CA GLN A 306 -9.01 -6.26 -22.51
C GLN A 306 -8.30 -7.53 -22.96
N HIS A 307 -8.84 -8.22 -23.98
CA HIS A 307 -8.27 -9.45 -24.51
C HIS A 307 -6.89 -9.20 -25.14
N GLU A 308 -6.74 -8.12 -25.92
CA GLU A 308 -5.47 -7.72 -26.51
C GLU A 308 -4.43 -7.36 -25.44
N ALA A 309 -4.84 -6.55 -24.45
CA ALA A 309 -3.99 -6.20 -23.32
C ALA A 309 -3.51 -7.43 -22.54
N ARG A 310 -4.39 -8.42 -22.33
CA ARG A 310 -4.06 -9.67 -21.62
C ARG A 310 -3.10 -10.53 -22.43
N LYS A 311 -3.32 -10.66 -23.73
CA LYS A 311 -2.39 -11.38 -24.63
C LYS A 311 -0.99 -10.77 -24.55
N GLN A 312 -0.90 -9.44 -24.57
CA GLN A 312 0.36 -8.73 -24.51
C GLN A 312 1.03 -8.84 -23.13
N LEU A 313 0.27 -8.74 -22.04
CA LEU A 313 0.76 -8.96 -20.67
C LEU A 313 1.35 -10.38 -20.51
N ASN A 314 0.65 -11.40 -21.01
CA ASN A 314 1.13 -12.78 -20.95
C ASN A 314 2.45 -12.97 -21.71
N ALA A 315 2.60 -12.34 -22.88
CA ALA A 315 3.83 -12.37 -23.67
C ALA A 315 5.02 -11.68 -22.96
N MET A 316 4.75 -10.68 -22.11
CA MET A 316 5.77 -9.91 -21.39
C MET A 316 5.95 -10.35 -19.92
N SER A 317 5.19 -11.35 -19.46
CA SER A 317 5.22 -11.85 -18.07
C SER A 317 6.60 -12.31 -17.57
N GLY A 318 7.48 -12.73 -18.49
CA GLY A 318 8.87 -13.10 -18.19
C GLY A 318 9.81 -11.92 -17.88
N MET A 319 9.38 -10.67 -18.14
CA MET A 319 10.13 -9.48 -17.79
C MET A 319 9.81 -9.02 -16.36
N THR A 320 10.84 -8.65 -15.60
CA THR A 320 10.70 -8.22 -14.19
C THR A 320 9.72 -7.07 -13.98
N PHE A 321 9.58 -6.15 -14.95
CA PHE A 321 8.63 -5.04 -14.87
C PHE A 321 7.15 -5.46 -14.88
N PHE A 322 6.83 -6.63 -15.43
CA PHE A 322 5.46 -7.08 -15.64
C PHE A 322 5.03 -8.21 -14.70
N LYS A 323 5.90 -8.63 -13.77
CA LYS A 323 5.65 -9.76 -12.85
C LYS A 323 4.35 -9.61 -12.05
N ASN A 324 4.02 -8.39 -11.64
CA ASN A 324 2.83 -8.04 -10.85
C ASN A 324 1.89 -7.09 -11.61
N ALA A 325 1.97 -7.06 -12.94
CA ALA A 325 1.19 -6.15 -13.74
C ALA A 325 -0.24 -6.66 -13.94
N TRP A 326 -1.19 -5.73 -14.02
CA TRP A 326 -2.62 -6.02 -14.23
C TRP A 326 -3.19 -5.07 -15.29
N ILE A 327 -4.45 -5.23 -15.68
CA ILE A 327 -5.05 -4.48 -16.80
C ILE A 327 -6.13 -3.54 -16.27
N ILE A 328 -6.09 -2.29 -16.69
CA ILE A 328 -7.10 -1.29 -16.40
C ILE A 328 -7.80 -0.82 -17.69
N GLU A 329 -9.08 -0.50 -17.57
CA GLU A 329 -9.89 0.20 -18.57
C GLU A 329 -9.80 1.69 -18.29
N ILE A 330 -9.44 2.49 -19.30
CA ILE A 330 -9.36 3.94 -19.18
C ILE A 330 -10.50 4.53 -20.00
N ASP A 331 -11.51 4.98 -19.26
CA ASP A 331 -12.65 5.76 -19.73
C ASP A 331 -12.54 7.19 -19.21
N LYS A 332 -13.05 8.12 -20.02
CA LYS A 332 -12.95 9.57 -19.86
C LYS A 332 -13.13 10.11 -18.44
#